data_AF-A0A661N9A3-F1
#
_entry.id   AF-A0A661N9A3-F1
#
_cell.length_a   1.000
_cell.length_b   1.000
_cell.length_c   1.000
_cell.angle_alpha   90.00
_cell.angle_beta   90.00
_cell.angle_gamma   90.00
#
_symmetry.space_group_name_H-M   'P 1'
#
loop_
_entity.id
_entity.type
_entity.pdbx_description
1 polymer ?
#
loop_
_entity_poly.entity_id
_entity_poly.type
_entity_poly.pdbx_seq_one_letter_code
_entity_poly.pdbx_strand_id
1 'polypeptide(L)'
;PTRTIAILKVAEGATALSDRWAAGTGDLYRLLVQEVEQQMRDLHIEWRPEIAGFVWMQGESDAIGRRDAAAYGTRLRAFIERLRHDIGVPLVPITAGLIVDQELWPHADAVRSATSQLADDLGPMIAVETNDLPTHAADPAHYDSASTLTLGRRFAEATAAMHGTSWRFPEDLTSARGDGYWTYLERAPGSAPTSLVYDRRSGRWEGMEASVGTSMVRPSAGRAAEIAWSAPLAARMRVTVSATDTGTAGDGTEVEITDGDHVLWGPARLTGAGTVSHVLTLDMPQGHELFFRTTAGPAGDAAGDGVRWDIDIDVLDFDE
;
A
#
# COMPACT_ATOMS: atom_id res chain seq x y z
N PRO A 1 18.59 -15.78 5.27
CA PRO A 1 17.54 -16.07 4.27
C PRO A 1 17.45 -17.57 3.95
N THR A 2 16.29 -18.19 4.17
CA THR A 2 16.02 -19.59 3.76
C THR A 2 15.69 -19.72 2.27
N ARG A 3 15.56 -18.59 1.56
CA ARG A 3 15.32 -18.50 0.11
C ARG A 3 16.54 -17.90 -0.61
N THR A 4 16.78 -18.33 -1.84
CA THR A 4 17.75 -17.73 -2.76
C THR A 4 17.19 -16.43 -3.33
N ILE A 5 18.01 -15.39 -3.43
CA ILE A 5 17.63 -14.09 -4.01
C ILE A 5 18.26 -13.96 -5.39
N ALA A 6 17.46 -13.60 -6.39
CA ALA A 6 17.91 -13.19 -7.71
C ALA A 6 17.70 -11.68 -7.88
N ILE A 7 18.64 -10.99 -8.53
CA ILE A 7 18.52 -9.57 -8.85
C ILE A 7 18.46 -9.42 -10.36
N LEU A 8 17.36 -8.83 -10.86
CA LEU A 8 17.19 -8.44 -12.25
C LEU A 8 17.51 -6.96 -12.35
N LYS A 9 18.53 -6.60 -13.12
CA LYS A 9 19.01 -5.21 -13.23
C LYS A 9 18.69 -4.65 -14.61
N VAL A 10 17.81 -3.65 -14.64
CA VAL A 10 17.59 -2.79 -15.80
C VAL A 10 17.72 -1.34 -15.33
N ALA A 11 18.76 -0.66 -15.78
CA ALA A 11 19.03 0.73 -15.45
C ALA A 11 19.86 1.37 -16.56
N GLU A 12 19.59 2.64 -16.84
CA GLU A 12 20.31 3.43 -17.84
C GLU A 12 20.59 4.82 -17.26
N GLY A 13 21.78 5.37 -17.52
CA GLY A 13 22.19 6.66 -16.99
C GLY A 13 21.48 7.83 -17.68
N ALA A 14 21.24 8.91 -16.93
CA ALA A 14 20.75 10.19 -17.44
C ALA A 14 19.42 10.13 -18.22
N THR A 15 18.53 9.20 -17.87
CA THR A 15 17.20 9.05 -18.48
C THR A 15 16.10 9.66 -17.62
N ALA A 16 15.04 10.15 -18.26
CA ALA A 16 13.91 10.74 -17.56
C ALA A 16 12.69 9.81 -17.55
N LEU A 17 11.84 10.01 -16.54
CA LEU A 17 10.53 9.38 -16.48
C LEU A 17 9.58 9.96 -17.53
N SER A 18 9.82 11.20 -17.92
CA SER A 18 9.11 11.88 -19.01
C SER A 18 9.29 11.26 -20.39
N ASP A 19 10.33 10.43 -20.62
CA ASP A 19 10.68 9.89 -21.94
C ASP A 19 10.86 8.36 -21.98
N ARG A 20 12.05 7.84 -21.61
CA ARG A 20 12.48 6.45 -21.81
C ARG A 20 11.75 5.49 -20.88
N TRP A 21 11.30 5.98 -19.73
CA TRP A 21 10.53 5.23 -18.74
C TRP A 21 9.04 5.54 -18.75
N ALA A 22 8.54 6.29 -19.75
CA ALA A 22 7.11 6.57 -19.85
C ALA A 22 6.28 5.27 -19.83
N ALA A 23 5.24 5.22 -18.99
CA ALA A 23 4.46 4.01 -18.74
C ALA A 23 3.93 3.37 -20.04
N GLY A 24 4.35 2.14 -20.32
CA GLY A 24 3.95 1.36 -21.50
C GLY A 24 4.55 1.79 -22.84
N THR A 25 5.06 3.02 -22.98
CA THR A 25 5.50 3.60 -24.26
C THR A 25 6.98 3.95 -24.30
N GLY A 26 7.63 4.10 -23.15
CA GLY A 26 9.07 4.21 -23.04
C GLY A 26 9.76 2.94 -23.52
N ASP A 27 10.86 3.07 -24.23
CA ASP A 27 11.66 1.94 -24.69
C ASP A 27 12.39 1.23 -23.54
N LEU A 28 12.88 1.96 -22.53
CA LEU A 28 13.42 1.35 -21.31
C LEU A 28 12.33 0.73 -20.42
N TYR A 29 11.14 1.34 -20.39
CA TYR A 29 9.98 0.70 -19.77
C TYR A 29 9.68 -0.66 -20.40
N ARG A 30 9.59 -0.71 -21.74
CA ARG A 30 9.34 -1.97 -22.46
C ARG A 30 10.47 -2.97 -22.25
N LEU A 31 11.73 -2.52 -22.26
CA LEU A 31 12.87 -3.38 -21.96
C LEU A 31 12.77 -3.96 -20.55
N LEU A 32 12.42 -3.16 -19.54
CA LEU A 32 12.22 -3.64 -18.17
C LEU A 32 11.19 -4.77 -18.10
N VAL A 33 10.00 -4.57 -18.69
CA VAL A 33 8.95 -5.60 -18.68
C VAL A 33 9.41 -6.86 -19.42
N GLN A 34 10.05 -6.71 -20.59
CA GLN A 34 10.60 -7.83 -21.36
C GLN A 34 11.66 -8.63 -20.58
N GLU A 35 12.58 -7.94 -19.90
CA GLU A 35 13.60 -8.59 -19.07
C GLU A 35 12.98 -9.30 -17.87
N VAL A 36 12.00 -8.69 -17.18
CA VAL A 36 11.28 -9.36 -16.09
C VAL A 36 10.61 -10.64 -16.59
N GLU A 37 9.85 -10.58 -17.68
CA GLU A 37 9.19 -11.76 -18.23
C GLU A 37 10.18 -12.85 -18.65
N GLN A 38 11.28 -12.48 -19.33
CA GLN A 38 12.28 -13.43 -19.81
C GLN A 38 13.03 -14.11 -18.65
N GLN A 39 13.53 -13.32 -17.70
CA GLN A 39 14.26 -13.83 -16.55
C GLN A 39 13.36 -14.69 -15.65
N MET A 40 12.09 -14.31 -15.48
CA MET A 40 11.13 -15.15 -14.76
C MET A 40 10.89 -16.48 -15.47
N ARG A 41 10.77 -16.51 -16.80
CA ARG A 41 10.68 -17.78 -17.56
C ARG A 41 11.91 -18.66 -17.37
N ASP A 42 13.10 -18.07 -17.45
CA ASP A 42 14.36 -18.82 -17.31
C ASP A 42 14.54 -19.35 -15.89
N LEU A 43 14.23 -18.56 -14.87
CA LEU A 43 14.27 -18.99 -13.47
C LEU A 43 13.27 -20.11 -13.18
N HIS A 44 12.08 -20.09 -13.80
CA HIS A 44 11.06 -21.14 -13.65
C HIS A 44 11.50 -22.52 -14.17
N ILE A 45 12.62 -22.63 -14.90
CA ILE A 45 13.16 -23.93 -15.35
C ILE A 45 13.61 -24.78 -14.16
N GLU A 46 14.24 -24.16 -13.16
CA GLU A 46 14.84 -24.86 -12.01
C GLU A 46 14.24 -24.43 -10.67
N TRP A 47 13.63 -23.25 -10.63
CA TRP A 47 13.16 -22.61 -9.41
C TRP A 47 11.66 -22.36 -9.46
N ARG A 48 11.09 -21.98 -8.32
CA ARG A 48 9.74 -21.41 -8.23
C ARG A 48 9.89 -19.95 -7.79
N PRO A 49 10.35 -19.05 -8.68
CA PRO A 49 10.65 -17.68 -8.31
C PRO A 49 9.35 -16.88 -8.06
N GLU A 50 9.42 -15.97 -7.11
CA GLU A 50 8.38 -14.97 -6.83
C GLU A 50 9.02 -13.58 -6.91
N ILE A 51 8.30 -12.61 -7.48
CA ILE A 51 8.79 -11.22 -7.50
C ILE A 51 8.58 -10.62 -6.11
N ALA A 52 9.67 -10.46 -5.37
CA ALA A 52 9.64 -9.93 -4.01
C ALA A 52 9.46 -8.41 -3.95
N GLY A 53 9.93 -7.67 -4.95
CA GLY A 53 9.83 -6.22 -4.95
C GLY A 53 10.50 -5.58 -6.15
N PHE A 54 10.34 -4.27 -6.26
CA PHE A 54 10.98 -3.43 -7.28
C PHE A 54 11.68 -2.25 -6.62
N VAL A 55 12.96 -2.08 -6.93
CA VAL A 55 13.78 -0.97 -6.41
C VAL A 55 13.92 0.09 -7.50
N TRP A 56 13.55 1.33 -7.15
CA TRP A 56 13.58 2.48 -8.03
C TRP A 56 14.58 3.52 -7.52
N MET A 57 15.53 3.92 -8.35
CA MET A 57 16.40 5.06 -8.07
C MET A 57 16.53 5.89 -9.35
N GLN A 58 15.73 6.95 -9.42
CA GLN A 58 15.68 7.87 -10.55
C GLN A 58 14.93 9.13 -10.11
N GLY A 59 15.19 10.23 -10.80
CA GLY A 59 14.45 11.47 -10.73
C GLY A 59 15.32 12.68 -11.06
N GLU A 60 16.64 12.48 -11.06
CA GLU A 60 17.69 13.46 -11.32
C GLU A 60 17.42 14.21 -12.63
N SER A 61 17.20 13.48 -13.73
CA SER A 61 16.93 14.09 -15.05
C SER A 61 15.61 14.86 -15.09
N ASP A 62 14.56 14.40 -14.40
CA ASP A 62 13.27 15.10 -14.33
C ASP A 62 13.34 16.35 -13.45
N ALA A 63 14.26 16.38 -12.49
CA ALA A 63 14.47 17.51 -11.57
C ALA A 63 15.26 18.68 -12.18
N ILE A 64 15.80 18.54 -13.40
CA ILE A 64 16.48 19.62 -14.12
C ILE A 64 15.46 20.69 -14.56
N GLY A 65 14.30 20.27 -15.07
CA GLY A 65 13.31 21.16 -15.67
C GLY A 65 12.02 21.25 -14.86
N ARG A 66 11.56 22.47 -14.56
CA ARG A 66 10.33 22.71 -13.77
C ARG A 66 9.12 21.93 -14.25
N ARG A 67 8.92 21.85 -15.57
CA ARG A 67 7.77 21.16 -16.16
C ARG A 67 7.78 19.67 -15.86
N ASP A 68 8.93 19.03 -15.99
CA ASP A 68 9.05 17.58 -15.83
C ASP A 68 9.02 17.19 -14.35
N ALA A 69 9.67 17.97 -13.48
CA ALA A 69 9.56 17.85 -12.03
C ALA A 69 8.09 17.98 -11.54
N ALA A 70 7.34 18.96 -12.06
CA ALA A 70 5.94 19.15 -11.69
C ALA A 70 5.02 18.00 -12.14
N ALA A 71 5.37 17.31 -13.23
CA ALA A 71 4.63 16.17 -13.74
C ALA A 71 5.13 14.81 -13.21
N TYR A 72 6.20 14.80 -12.42
CA TYR A 72 6.89 13.58 -11.99
C TYR A 72 5.96 12.63 -11.22
N GLY A 73 5.20 13.12 -10.24
CA GLY A 73 4.30 12.30 -9.44
C GLY A 73 3.23 11.59 -10.27
N THR A 74 2.58 12.29 -11.21
CA THR A 74 1.59 11.67 -12.10
C THR A 74 2.22 10.59 -12.99
N ARG A 75 3.44 10.83 -13.49
CA ARG A 75 4.14 9.87 -14.34
C ARG A 75 4.64 8.66 -13.55
N LEU A 76 5.14 8.84 -12.33
CA LEU A 76 5.62 7.76 -11.47
C LEU A 76 4.46 6.89 -10.99
N ARG A 77 3.31 7.49 -10.68
CA ARG A 77 2.07 6.75 -10.44
C ARG A 77 1.72 5.85 -11.63
N ALA A 78 1.63 6.44 -12.83
CA ALA A 78 1.30 5.68 -14.02
C ALA A 78 2.32 4.58 -14.32
N PHE A 79 3.62 4.84 -14.07
CA PHE A 79 4.68 3.84 -14.21
C PHE A 79 4.46 2.66 -13.27
N ILE A 80 4.25 2.91 -11.97
CA ILE A 80 4.10 1.88 -10.94
C ILE A 80 2.83 1.05 -11.18
N GLU A 81 1.69 1.71 -11.40
CA GLU A 81 0.42 1.05 -11.67
C GLU A 81 0.50 0.18 -12.93
N ARG A 82 1.13 0.71 -14.00
CA ARG A 82 1.32 -0.04 -15.24
C ARG A 82 2.30 -1.20 -15.06
N LEU A 83 3.40 -1.01 -14.31
CA LEU A 83 4.36 -2.07 -13.99
C LEU A 83 3.68 -3.23 -13.27
N ARG A 84 2.91 -2.95 -12.21
CA ARG A 84 2.14 -3.95 -11.45
C ARG A 84 1.20 -4.75 -12.35
N HIS A 85 0.51 -4.07 -13.26
CA HIS A 85 -0.34 -4.73 -14.24
C HIS A 85 0.46 -5.60 -15.20
N ASP A 86 1.49 -5.05 -15.86
CA ASP A 86 2.24 -5.73 -16.91
C ASP A 86 3.01 -6.95 -16.38
N ILE A 87 3.51 -6.91 -15.14
CA ILE A 87 4.19 -8.08 -14.51
C ILE A 87 3.21 -9.04 -13.81
N GLY A 88 1.93 -8.70 -13.72
CA GLY A 88 0.89 -9.53 -13.09
C GLY A 88 0.99 -9.64 -11.57
N VAL A 89 1.59 -8.65 -10.88
CA VAL A 89 1.74 -8.63 -9.42
C VAL A 89 1.12 -7.35 -8.87
N PRO A 90 -0.20 -7.35 -8.55
CA PRO A 90 -0.97 -6.14 -8.23
C PRO A 90 -0.43 -5.32 -7.06
N LEU A 91 0.22 -5.98 -6.10
CA LEU A 91 0.78 -5.37 -4.88
C LEU A 91 2.28 -5.56 -4.76
N VAL A 92 3.02 -5.59 -5.89
CA VAL A 92 4.48 -5.68 -5.82
C VAL A 92 5.02 -4.54 -4.93
N PRO A 93 5.81 -4.86 -3.89
CA PRO A 93 6.42 -3.86 -3.03
C PRO A 93 7.37 -2.97 -3.84
N ILE A 94 7.24 -1.65 -3.67
CA ILE A 94 8.12 -0.67 -4.32
C ILE A 94 9.04 -0.05 -3.26
N THR A 95 10.33 0.01 -3.53
CA THR A 95 11.24 0.80 -2.71
C THR A 95 11.90 1.85 -3.59
N ALA A 96 11.67 3.12 -3.29
CA ALA A 96 12.13 4.23 -4.12
C ALA A 96 13.10 5.14 -3.35
N GLY A 97 14.29 5.41 -3.90
CA GLY A 97 15.21 6.38 -3.33
C GLY A 97 14.74 7.80 -3.62
N LEU A 98 14.84 8.69 -2.63
CA LEU A 98 14.67 10.13 -2.84
C LEU A 98 15.97 10.69 -3.42
N ILE A 99 15.97 11.27 -4.62
CA ILE A 99 17.18 11.87 -5.21
C ILE A 99 17.80 12.91 -4.29
N VAL A 100 19.12 13.09 -4.34
CA VAL A 100 19.79 14.12 -3.52
C VAL A 100 19.25 15.50 -3.89
N ASP A 101 18.98 16.33 -2.88
CA ASP A 101 18.66 17.73 -3.08
C ASP A 101 19.95 18.55 -3.22
N GLN A 102 20.28 18.96 -4.45
CA GLN A 102 21.47 19.76 -4.75
C GLN A 102 21.30 20.61 -6.03
N GLU A 103 22.20 21.57 -6.23
CA GLU A 103 22.10 22.59 -7.29
C GLU A 103 21.99 22.03 -8.72
N LEU A 104 22.53 20.83 -8.99
CA LEU A 104 22.39 20.15 -10.29
C LEU A 104 20.92 19.85 -10.64
N TRP A 105 20.06 19.76 -9.62
CA TRP A 105 18.66 19.36 -9.70
C TRP A 105 17.80 20.39 -8.97
N PRO A 106 17.63 21.60 -9.56
CA PRO A 106 16.98 22.75 -8.90
C PRO A 106 15.50 22.53 -8.55
N HIS A 107 14.91 21.43 -9.00
CA HIS A 107 13.55 21.03 -8.68
C HIS A 107 13.47 19.67 -7.96
N ALA A 108 14.55 19.24 -7.31
CA ALA A 108 14.60 18.00 -6.54
C ALA A 108 13.50 17.92 -5.48
N ASP A 109 13.21 19.02 -4.79
CA ASP A 109 12.11 19.11 -3.82
C ASP A 109 10.76 18.63 -4.38
N ALA A 110 10.43 18.98 -5.62
CA ALA A 110 9.17 18.57 -6.25
C ALA A 110 9.15 17.06 -6.54
N VAL A 111 10.28 16.52 -7.03
CA VAL A 111 10.44 15.08 -7.32
C VAL A 111 10.43 14.25 -6.02
N ARG A 112 11.15 14.71 -4.99
CA ARG A 112 11.21 14.08 -3.67
C ARG A 112 9.83 14.08 -3.01
N SER A 113 9.15 15.25 -2.98
CA SER A 113 7.81 15.38 -2.40
C SER A 113 6.81 14.49 -3.13
N ALA A 114 6.86 14.42 -4.46
CA ALA A 114 6.00 13.54 -5.24
C ALA A 114 6.26 12.06 -4.93
N THR A 115 7.53 11.66 -4.79
CA THR A 115 7.89 10.27 -4.46
C THR A 115 7.39 9.87 -3.08
N SER A 116 7.60 10.73 -2.06
CA SER A 116 7.09 10.50 -0.71
C SER A 116 5.56 10.45 -0.67
N GLN A 117 4.88 11.33 -1.41
CA GLN A 117 3.41 11.31 -1.48
C GLN A 117 2.88 10.03 -2.14
N LEU A 118 3.59 9.46 -3.13
CA LEU A 118 3.18 8.19 -3.71
C LEU A 118 3.38 7.00 -2.77
N ALA A 119 4.39 7.05 -1.88
CA ALA A 119 4.53 6.06 -0.82
C ALA A 119 3.30 6.05 0.10
N ASP A 120 2.66 7.22 0.29
CA ASP A 120 1.40 7.34 1.03
C ASP A 120 0.17 6.93 0.20
N ASP A 121 0.22 6.91 -1.14
CA ASP A 121 -1.01 6.78 -1.94
C ASP A 121 -1.21 5.42 -2.63
N LEU A 122 -0.11 4.67 -2.89
CA LEU A 122 -0.12 3.55 -3.83
C LEU A 122 -0.06 2.15 -3.20
N GLY A 123 -0.19 2.00 -1.89
CA GLY A 123 -0.03 0.70 -1.23
C GLY A 123 1.44 0.42 -0.88
N PRO A 124 1.96 -0.83 -0.97
CA PRO A 124 3.28 -1.18 -0.42
C PRO A 124 4.39 -0.44 -1.19
N MET A 125 4.76 0.73 -0.69
CA MET A 125 5.81 1.56 -1.22
C MET A 125 6.51 2.28 -0.07
N ILE A 126 7.84 2.18 -0.02
CA ILE A 126 8.65 2.92 0.94
C ILE A 126 9.62 3.83 0.20
N ALA A 127 9.59 5.12 0.57
CA ALA A 127 10.58 6.08 0.14
C ALA A 127 11.82 6.03 1.06
N VAL A 128 13.01 5.98 0.48
CA VAL A 128 14.29 5.88 1.18
C VAL A 128 15.01 7.21 1.13
N GLU A 129 15.29 7.79 2.29
CA GLU A 129 16.09 9.02 2.41
C GLU A 129 17.53 8.78 1.96
N THR A 130 18.10 9.76 1.26
CA THR A 130 19.47 9.73 0.74
C THR A 130 20.26 11.03 0.93
N ASN A 131 19.65 12.12 1.40
CA ASN A 131 20.33 13.42 1.54
C ASN A 131 21.50 13.39 2.53
N ASP A 132 21.53 12.42 3.43
CA ASP A 132 22.65 12.19 4.35
C ASP A 132 23.80 11.37 3.74
N LEU A 133 23.64 10.88 2.51
CA LEU A 133 24.62 10.05 1.81
C LEU A 133 25.58 10.90 0.95
N PRO A 134 26.90 10.84 1.21
CA PRO A 134 27.89 11.55 0.40
C PRO A 134 27.91 11.19 -1.08
N THR A 135 28.17 12.19 -1.91
CA THR A 135 28.47 12.04 -3.34
C THR A 135 29.98 12.15 -3.61
N HIS A 136 30.41 11.71 -4.79
CA HIS A 136 31.79 11.82 -5.21
C HIS A 136 32.19 13.29 -5.37
N ALA A 137 33.29 13.71 -4.73
CA ALA A 137 33.75 15.11 -4.80
C ALA A 137 34.08 15.59 -6.23
N ALA A 138 34.56 14.69 -7.10
CA ALA A 138 34.86 14.99 -8.51
C ALA A 138 33.67 14.75 -9.45
N ASP A 139 32.60 14.13 -8.95
CA ASP A 139 31.40 13.79 -9.69
C ASP A 139 30.18 13.84 -8.75
N PRO A 140 29.74 15.06 -8.38
CA PRO A 140 28.70 15.23 -7.38
C PRO A 140 27.34 14.68 -7.81
N ALA A 141 27.18 14.26 -9.08
CA ALA A 141 25.96 13.62 -9.56
C ALA A 141 25.80 12.18 -9.06
N HIS A 142 26.85 11.54 -8.52
CA HIS A 142 26.83 10.14 -8.13
C HIS A 142 27.29 9.93 -6.68
N TYR A 143 26.60 9.05 -5.95
CA TYR A 143 27.01 8.62 -4.60
C TYR A 143 28.40 8.00 -4.61
N ASP A 144 29.15 8.20 -3.52
CA ASP A 144 30.39 7.45 -3.35
C ASP A 144 30.13 5.96 -3.10
N SER A 145 31.20 5.15 -3.12
CA SER A 145 31.05 3.69 -2.97
C SER A 145 30.49 3.29 -1.60
N ALA A 146 30.85 3.99 -0.52
CA ALA A 146 30.35 3.68 0.83
C ALA A 146 28.86 4.03 0.97
N SER A 147 28.46 5.13 0.35
CA SER A 147 27.09 5.62 0.27
C SER A 147 26.23 4.71 -0.57
N THR A 148 26.75 4.20 -1.70
CA THR A 148 26.07 3.19 -2.53
C THR A 148 25.81 1.90 -1.76
N LEU A 149 26.79 1.41 -0.98
CA LEU A 149 26.59 0.24 -0.12
C LEU A 149 25.55 0.48 0.98
N THR A 150 25.55 1.69 1.55
CA THR A 150 24.57 2.09 2.56
C THR A 150 23.17 2.17 1.97
N LEU A 151 23.02 2.78 0.79
CA LEU A 151 21.77 2.84 0.05
C LEU A 151 21.24 1.44 -0.29
N GLY A 152 22.11 0.53 -0.74
CA GLY A 152 21.74 -0.86 -0.99
C GLY A 152 21.20 -1.57 0.26
N ARG A 153 21.80 -1.31 1.43
CA ARG A 153 21.27 -1.83 2.71
C ARG A 153 19.90 -1.25 3.05
N ARG A 154 19.72 0.07 2.90
CA ARG A 154 18.43 0.73 3.14
C ARG A 154 17.34 0.20 2.23
N PHE A 155 17.65 -0.04 0.95
CA PHE A 155 16.72 -0.67 0.03
C PHE A 155 16.33 -2.07 0.47
N ALA A 156 17.30 -2.90 0.85
CA ALA A 156 17.02 -4.25 1.35
C ALA A 156 16.16 -4.25 2.63
N GLU A 157 16.45 -3.34 3.58
CA GLU A 157 15.69 -3.18 4.82
C GLU A 157 14.24 -2.72 4.55
N ALA A 158 14.07 -1.72 3.68
CA ALA A 158 12.75 -1.22 3.29
C ALA A 158 11.92 -2.28 2.55
N THR A 159 12.52 -3.01 1.58
CA THR A 159 11.83 -4.11 0.92
C THR A 159 11.44 -5.20 1.92
N ALA A 160 12.35 -5.60 2.82
CA ALA A 160 12.06 -6.60 3.85
C ALA A 160 10.94 -6.17 4.81
N ALA A 161 10.86 -4.89 5.17
CA ALA A 161 9.81 -4.37 6.06
C ALA A 161 8.39 -4.51 5.49
N MET A 162 8.25 -4.58 4.16
CA MET A 162 6.95 -4.80 3.51
C MET A 162 6.56 -6.29 3.44
N HIS A 163 7.48 -7.21 3.74
CA HIS A 163 7.20 -8.63 3.81
C HIS A 163 6.86 -9.03 5.26
N GLY A 164 5.56 -9.18 5.53
CA GLY A 164 5.05 -9.67 6.80
C GLY A 164 4.48 -11.09 6.70
N THR A 165 4.33 -11.73 7.85
CA THR A 165 3.50 -12.94 8.03
C THR A 165 2.35 -12.70 9.00
N SER A 166 2.21 -11.47 9.50
CA SER A 166 1.16 -11.05 10.42
C SER A 166 0.87 -9.57 10.18
N TRP A 167 -0.41 -9.21 10.22
CA TRP A 167 -0.90 -7.84 10.06
C TRP A 167 -1.98 -7.57 11.08
N ARG A 168 -1.87 -6.42 11.74
CA ARG A 168 -2.84 -5.94 12.71
C ARG A 168 -3.44 -4.64 12.20
N PHE A 169 -4.74 -4.44 12.40
CA PHE A 169 -5.36 -3.14 12.16
C PHE A 169 -4.68 -2.09 13.06
N PRO A 170 -4.17 -0.97 12.51
CA PRO A 170 -3.23 -0.13 13.23
C PRO A 170 -3.84 0.55 14.47
N GLU A 171 -3.01 0.72 15.51
CA GLU A 171 -3.38 1.49 16.71
C GLU A 171 -3.40 3.01 16.46
N ASP A 172 -2.66 3.45 15.43
CA ASP A 172 -2.65 4.82 14.91
C ASP A 172 -2.81 4.82 13.39
N LEU A 173 -3.74 5.62 12.85
CA LEU A 173 -3.85 5.82 11.40
C LEU A 173 -2.94 6.95 10.95
N THR A 174 -2.29 6.76 9.81
CA THR A 174 -1.49 7.79 9.14
C THR A 174 -2.19 8.25 7.86
N SER A 175 -1.61 9.25 7.18
CA SER A 175 -2.06 9.62 5.83
C SER A 175 -1.71 8.58 4.76
N ALA A 176 -0.91 7.57 5.10
CA ALA A 176 -0.50 6.53 4.17
C ALA A 176 -1.64 5.51 3.96
N ARG A 177 -2.24 5.56 2.78
CA ARG A 177 -3.17 4.57 2.27
C ARG A 177 -2.42 3.29 1.89
N GLY A 178 -2.90 2.17 2.42
CA GLY A 178 -2.31 0.86 2.15
C GLY A 178 -1.07 0.56 3.00
N ASP A 179 -0.76 1.40 3.99
CA ASP A 179 0.18 1.02 5.05
C ASP A 179 -0.35 -0.23 5.77
N GLY A 180 0.52 -1.22 5.95
CA GLY A 180 0.11 -2.56 6.40
C GLY A 180 -0.94 -3.25 5.52
N TYR A 181 -1.11 -2.81 4.26
CA TYR A 181 -2.13 -3.25 3.32
C TYR A 181 -3.57 -2.88 3.69
N TRP A 182 -3.74 -1.87 4.55
CA TRP A 182 -5.06 -1.39 4.98
C TRP A 182 -5.54 -0.22 4.14
N THR A 183 -6.78 -0.29 3.66
CA THR A 183 -7.47 0.83 3.02
C THR A 183 -8.83 1.10 3.67
N TYR A 184 -9.32 2.33 3.52
CA TYR A 184 -10.49 2.81 4.24
C TYR A 184 -11.48 3.41 3.25
N LEU A 185 -12.70 2.90 3.29
CA LEU A 185 -13.71 3.11 2.27
C LEU A 185 -15.07 3.45 2.91
N GLU A 186 -15.95 4.07 2.14
CA GLU A 186 -17.38 4.12 2.41
C GLU A 186 -18.16 3.48 1.25
N ARG A 187 -19.30 2.86 1.55
CA ARG A 187 -20.12 2.19 0.55
C ARG A 187 -21.60 2.53 0.71
N ALA A 188 -22.21 3.05 -0.35
CA ALA A 188 -23.66 3.15 -0.43
C ALA A 188 -24.28 1.79 -0.83
N PRO A 189 -25.51 1.48 -0.40
CA PRO A 189 -26.23 0.29 -0.82
C PRO A 189 -26.24 0.11 -2.33
N GLY A 190 -25.86 -1.09 -2.81
CA GLY A 190 -25.84 -1.44 -4.23
C GLY A 190 -24.81 -0.67 -5.08
N SER A 191 -23.85 0.01 -4.45
CA SER A 191 -22.79 0.75 -5.14
C SER A 191 -21.40 0.16 -4.87
N ALA A 192 -20.46 0.44 -5.77
CA ALA A 192 -19.04 0.21 -5.52
C ALA A 192 -18.55 1.07 -4.34
N PRO A 193 -17.53 0.61 -3.58
CA PRO A 193 -16.98 1.39 -2.49
C PRO A 193 -16.22 2.60 -3.04
N THR A 194 -16.19 3.67 -2.25
CA THR A 194 -15.43 4.89 -2.54
C THR A 194 -14.40 5.15 -1.45
N SER A 195 -13.19 5.55 -1.82
CA SER A 195 -12.11 5.80 -0.86
C SER A 195 -12.39 7.00 0.04
N LEU A 196 -12.16 6.85 1.34
CA LEU A 196 -12.13 7.94 2.31
C LEU A 196 -10.86 8.79 2.12
N VAL A 197 -10.84 10.00 2.68
CA VAL A 197 -9.71 10.95 2.65
C VAL A 197 -9.21 11.21 4.06
N TYR A 198 -7.89 11.12 4.28
CA TYR A 198 -7.32 11.38 5.61
C TYR A 198 -7.43 12.85 6.00
N ASP A 199 -8.08 13.15 7.12
CA ASP A 199 -8.11 14.48 7.72
C ASP A 199 -7.09 14.57 8.87
N ARG A 200 -5.99 15.28 8.62
CA ARG A 200 -4.92 15.49 9.60
C ARG A 200 -5.38 16.17 10.89
N ARG A 201 -6.47 16.95 10.86
CA ARG A 201 -6.96 17.65 12.06
C ARG A 201 -7.61 16.70 13.04
N SER A 202 -8.34 15.73 12.52
CA SER A 202 -9.05 14.75 13.33
C SER A 202 -8.30 13.43 13.50
N GLY A 203 -7.28 13.17 12.67
CA GLY A 203 -6.50 11.92 12.73
C GLY A 203 -7.28 10.70 12.23
N ARG A 204 -8.27 10.91 11.35
CA ARG A 204 -9.17 9.86 10.84
C ARG A 204 -9.39 10.02 9.34
N TRP A 205 -9.84 8.94 8.71
CA TRP A 205 -10.24 8.93 7.32
C TRP A 205 -11.73 9.28 7.21
N GLU A 206 -12.03 10.33 6.46
CA GLU A 206 -13.36 10.92 6.31
C GLU A 206 -13.92 10.69 4.91
N GLY A 207 -15.19 10.31 4.83
CA GLY A 207 -15.95 10.23 3.60
C GLY A 207 -16.92 11.40 3.46
N MET A 208 -17.94 11.23 2.64
CA MET A 208 -19.07 12.16 2.62
C MET A 208 -19.81 12.17 3.96
N GLU A 209 -19.98 10.99 4.56
CA GLU A 209 -20.74 10.85 5.80
C GLU A 209 -20.20 9.79 6.77
N ALA A 210 -19.45 8.81 6.27
CA ALA A 210 -18.83 7.76 7.10
C ALA A 210 -17.38 8.12 7.45
N SER A 211 -16.85 7.52 8.52
CA SER A 211 -15.45 7.70 8.90
C SER A 211 -14.81 6.46 9.52
N VAL A 212 -13.48 6.39 9.40
CA VAL A 212 -12.65 5.32 9.97
C VAL A 212 -11.54 5.95 10.81
N GLY A 213 -11.55 5.69 12.11
CA GLY A 213 -10.47 5.95 13.06
C GLY A 213 -10.16 4.71 13.89
N THR A 214 -9.06 4.73 14.63
CA THR A 214 -8.59 3.55 15.40
C THR A 214 -9.48 3.21 16.59
N SER A 215 -10.04 4.23 17.24
CA SER A 215 -10.97 4.05 18.35
C SER A 215 -12.42 3.88 17.93
N MET A 216 -12.76 4.26 16.68
CA MET A 216 -14.14 4.27 16.21
C MET A 216 -14.21 4.26 14.68
N VAL A 217 -14.86 3.25 14.13
CA VAL A 217 -15.33 3.14 12.75
C VAL A 217 -16.82 3.47 12.75
N ARG A 218 -17.20 4.53 12.03
CA ARG A 218 -18.52 5.11 12.11
C ARG A 218 -19.24 5.08 10.75
N PRO A 219 -20.38 4.39 10.64
CA PRO A 219 -21.21 4.43 9.44
C PRO A 219 -21.97 5.75 9.33
N SER A 220 -22.71 5.92 8.23
CA SER A 220 -23.77 6.92 8.10
C SER A 220 -25.13 6.25 7.87
N ALA A 221 -26.21 7.06 7.92
CA ALA A 221 -27.58 6.61 7.68
C ALA A 221 -27.77 5.89 6.33
N GLY A 222 -26.92 6.18 5.34
CA GLY A 222 -27.02 5.61 4.00
C GLY A 222 -25.72 5.00 3.48
N ARG A 223 -24.67 4.89 4.30
CA ARG A 223 -23.37 4.36 3.87
C ARG A 223 -22.70 3.55 4.97
N ALA A 224 -22.18 2.39 4.59
CA ALA A 224 -21.29 1.61 5.43
C ALA A 224 -19.90 2.27 5.50
N ALA A 225 -19.24 2.16 6.65
CA ALA A 225 -17.80 2.37 6.76
C ALA A 225 -17.10 1.01 6.62
N GLU A 226 -16.06 0.93 5.80
CA GLU A 226 -15.33 -0.31 5.54
C GLU A 226 -13.84 -0.12 5.81
N ILE A 227 -13.27 -1.01 6.63
CA ILE A 227 -11.84 -1.28 6.63
C ILE A 227 -11.62 -2.41 5.63
N ALA A 228 -10.72 -2.22 4.68
CA ALA A 228 -10.32 -3.25 3.73
C ALA A 228 -8.86 -3.63 3.96
N TRP A 229 -8.55 -4.92 3.85
CA TRP A 229 -7.20 -5.44 3.86
C TRP A 229 -6.92 -6.22 2.59
N SER A 230 -5.86 -5.87 1.86
CA SER A 230 -5.49 -6.55 0.63
C SER A 230 -4.35 -7.55 0.88
N ALA A 231 -4.55 -8.81 0.51
CA ALA A 231 -3.58 -9.87 0.76
C ALA A 231 -2.27 -9.64 -0.01
N PRO A 232 -1.13 -9.45 0.68
CA PRO A 232 0.13 -9.16 0.00
C PRO A 232 0.78 -10.36 -0.66
N LEU A 233 0.36 -11.57 -0.27
CA LEU A 233 0.87 -12.83 -0.75
C LEU A 233 -0.25 -13.87 -0.73
N ALA A 234 -0.12 -14.88 -1.60
CA ALA A 234 -1.04 -16.00 -1.62
C ALA A 234 -0.71 -16.95 -0.45
N ALA A 235 -1.63 -17.09 0.50
CA ALA A 235 -1.44 -17.97 1.65
C ALA A 235 -2.76 -18.35 2.31
N ARG A 236 -2.72 -19.42 3.10
CA ARG A 236 -3.76 -19.71 4.08
C ARG A 236 -3.58 -18.79 5.27
N MET A 237 -4.66 -18.14 5.70
CA MET A 237 -4.61 -17.11 6.73
C MET A 237 -5.63 -17.39 7.83
N ARG A 238 -5.25 -17.09 9.07
CA ARG A 238 -6.14 -17.01 10.23
C ARG A 238 -6.46 -15.55 10.48
N VAL A 239 -7.74 -15.20 10.46
CA VAL A 239 -8.22 -13.84 10.72
C VAL A 239 -8.97 -13.86 12.04
N THR A 240 -8.42 -13.20 13.05
CA THR A 240 -9.03 -13.05 14.37
C THR A 240 -9.60 -11.64 14.48
N VAL A 241 -10.88 -11.54 14.82
CA VAL A 241 -11.55 -10.25 14.97
C VAL A 241 -12.27 -10.10 16.31
N SER A 242 -12.30 -8.87 16.80
CA SER A 242 -13.33 -8.40 17.72
C SER A 242 -13.86 -7.04 17.31
N ALA A 243 -15.19 -6.90 17.38
CA ALA A 243 -15.89 -5.64 17.18
C ALA A 243 -16.60 -5.27 18.47
N THR A 244 -16.26 -4.11 19.03
CA THR A 244 -16.86 -3.57 20.25
C THR A 244 -17.69 -2.35 19.90
N ASP A 245 -18.96 -2.33 20.33
CA ASP A 245 -19.81 -1.14 20.27
C ASP A 245 -19.18 -0.01 21.09
N THR A 246 -18.97 1.14 20.46
CA THR A 246 -18.48 2.37 21.11
C THR A 246 -19.61 3.36 21.38
N GLY A 247 -20.81 3.08 20.85
CA GLY A 247 -21.98 3.91 21.04
C GLY A 247 -22.51 3.84 22.47
N THR A 248 -22.79 5.01 23.05
CA THR A 248 -23.53 5.11 24.31
C THR A 248 -25.02 5.41 24.11
N ALA A 249 -25.42 5.67 22.86
CA ALA A 249 -26.76 5.99 22.40
C ALA A 249 -26.89 5.63 20.91
N GLY A 250 -28.06 5.20 20.47
CA GLY A 250 -28.31 4.67 19.12
C GLY A 250 -29.15 3.40 19.17
N ASP A 251 -29.58 2.88 18.02
CA ASP A 251 -30.33 1.62 17.94
C ASP A 251 -29.43 0.41 17.65
N GLY A 252 -28.12 0.64 17.62
CA GLY A 252 -27.06 -0.36 17.51
C GLY A 252 -26.38 -0.34 16.16
N THR A 253 -25.25 -1.01 16.06
CA THR A 253 -24.48 -1.10 14.82
C THR A 253 -24.46 -2.55 14.35
N GLU A 254 -24.46 -2.77 13.04
CA GLU A 254 -24.25 -4.10 12.47
C GLU A 254 -22.84 -4.21 11.90
N VAL A 255 -22.24 -5.38 12.10
CA VAL A 255 -20.89 -5.68 11.62
C VAL A 255 -20.85 -6.96 10.80
N GLU A 256 -20.07 -6.94 9.74
CA GLU A 256 -19.90 -8.06 8.81
C GLU A 256 -18.43 -8.20 8.41
N ILE A 257 -18.03 -9.41 8.03
CA ILE A 257 -16.80 -9.65 7.27
C ILE A 257 -17.20 -10.19 5.91
N THR A 258 -16.71 -9.56 4.84
CA THR A 258 -17.01 -9.97 3.47
C THR A 258 -15.75 -10.15 2.64
N ASP A 259 -15.86 -11.03 1.65
CA ASP A 259 -14.99 -11.11 0.49
C ASP A 259 -15.79 -10.59 -0.71
N GLY A 260 -15.46 -9.38 -1.16
CA GLY A 260 -16.29 -8.65 -2.12
C GLY A 260 -17.73 -8.53 -1.60
N ASP A 261 -18.68 -9.08 -2.38
CA ASP A 261 -20.11 -9.13 -2.00
C ASP A 261 -20.49 -10.42 -1.24
N HIS A 262 -19.57 -11.37 -1.06
CA HIS A 262 -19.81 -12.61 -0.35
C HIS A 262 -19.60 -12.42 1.17
N VAL A 263 -20.66 -12.60 1.95
CA VAL A 263 -20.59 -12.52 3.41
C VAL A 263 -19.93 -13.78 3.98
N LEU A 264 -18.78 -13.61 4.62
CA LEU A 264 -18.05 -14.67 5.32
C LEU A 264 -18.54 -14.84 6.75
N TRP A 265 -18.90 -13.74 7.41
CA TRP A 265 -19.45 -13.73 8.76
C TRP A 265 -20.33 -12.50 9.00
N GLY A 266 -21.37 -12.65 9.83
CA GLY A 266 -22.36 -11.61 10.13
C GLY A 266 -23.60 -11.67 9.22
N PRO A 267 -24.45 -10.62 9.23
CA PRO A 267 -24.33 -9.44 10.09
C PRO A 267 -24.53 -9.80 11.56
N ALA A 268 -23.67 -9.27 12.43
CA ALA A 268 -23.79 -9.38 13.87
C ALA A 268 -24.19 -8.02 14.45
N ARG A 269 -25.27 -7.99 15.23
CA ARG A 269 -25.76 -6.75 15.85
C ARG A 269 -25.05 -6.48 17.16
N LEU A 270 -24.62 -5.22 17.34
CA LEU A 270 -23.95 -4.70 18.51
C LEU A 270 -24.78 -3.58 19.13
N THR A 271 -25.07 -3.69 20.44
CA THR A 271 -25.81 -2.68 21.21
C THR A 271 -25.29 -2.65 22.64
N GLY A 272 -25.19 -1.45 23.23
CA GLY A 272 -24.97 -1.28 24.67
C GLY A 272 -23.57 -1.66 25.12
N ALA A 273 -22.54 -1.24 24.37
CA ALA A 273 -21.14 -1.59 24.63
C ALA A 273 -20.83 -3.10 24.54
N GLY A 274 -21.65 -3.85 23.80
CA GLY A 274 -21.41 -5.26 23.52
C GLY A 274 -20.14 -5.48 22.69
N THR A 275 -19.58 -6.68 22.79
CA THR A 275 -18.48 -7.13 21.93
C THR A 275 -18.83 -8.46 21.29
N VAL A 276 -18.53 -8.60 20.00
CA VAL A 276 -18.59 -9.86 19.27
C VAL A 276 -17.19 -10.19 18.76
N SER A 277 -16.86 -11.48 18.74
CA SER A 277 -15.56 -11.96 18.26
C SER A 277 -15.75 -13.14 17.34
N HIS A 278 -14.88 -13.28 16.36
CA HIS A 278 -14.90 -14.37 15.41
C HIS A 278 -13.48 -14.71 14.93
N VAL A 279 -13.29 -15.95 14.49
CA VAL A 279 -12.04 -16.41 13.88
C VAL A 279 -12.38 -17.10 12.57
N LEU A 280 -11.79 -16.62 11.48
CA LEU A 280 -11.89 -17.22 10.15
C LEU A 280 -10.57 -17.91 9.80
N THR A 281 -10.64 -18.96 9.00
CA THR A 281 -9.49 -19.54 8.33
C THR A 281 -9.83 -19.76 6.87
N LEU A 282 -9.06 -19.14 5.97
CA LEU A 282 -9.35 -19.11 4.54
C LEU A 282 -8.06 -19.03 3.72
N ASP A 283 -8.13 -19.53 2.49
CA ASP A 283 -7.07 -19.37 1.50
C ASP A 283 -7.26 -18.05 0.77
N MET A 284 -6.27 -17.16 0.86
CA MET A 284 -6.28 -15.84 0.26
C MET A 284 -5.33 -15.78 -0.93
N PRO A 285 -5.81 -15.54 -2.16
CA PRO A 285 -4.94 -15.20 -3.29
C PRO A 285 -4.24 -13.85 -3.07
N GLN A 286 -3.07 -13.65 -3.67
CA GLN A 286 -2.40 -12.35 -3.65
C GLN A 286 -3.27 -11.28 -4.34
N GLY A 287 -3.39 -10.10 -3.72
CA GLY A 287 -4.18 -8.98 -4.19
C GLY A 287 -5.67 -9.07 -3.86
N HIS A 288 -6.13 -10.18 -3.29
CA HIS A 288 -7.52 -10.38 -2.89
C HIS A 288 -7.83 -9.61 -1.60
N GLU A 289 -9.05 -9.09 -1.45
CA GLU A 289 -9.40 -8.18 -0.35
C GLU A 289 -10.40 -8.79 0.64
N LEU A 290 -10.21 -8.49 1.92
CA LEU A 290 -11.19 -8.71 2.98
C LEU A 290 -11.73 -7.38 3.47
N PHE A 291 -13.05 -7.31 3.65
CA PHE A 291 -13.74 -6.11 4.11
C PHE A 291 -14.35 -6.37 5.48
N PHE A 292 -14.05 -5.48 6.42
CA PHE A 292 -14.66 -5.40 7.74
C PHE A 292 -15.63 -4.22 7.72
N ARG A 293 -16.92 -4.55 7.60
CA ARG A 293 -17.97 -3.59 7.32
C ARG A 293 -18.69 -3.23 8.61
N THR A 294 -18.90 -1.93 8.81
CA THR A 294 -19.74 -1.35 9.85
C THR A 294 -20.92 -0.65 9.18
N THR A 295 -22.16 -1.03 9.51
CA THR A 295 -23.40 -0.43 8.99
C THR A 295 -24.26 0.11 10.12
N ALA A 296 -25.03 1.16 9.83
CA ALA A 296 -26.00 1.71 10.78
C ALA A 296 -27.06 0.67 11.17
N GLY A 297 -27.65 0.84 12.35
CA GLY A 297 -28.67 -0.05 12.87
C GLY A 297 -30.01 -0.03 12.11
N PRO A 298 -30.98 -0.84 12.55
CA PRO A 298 -32.27 -1.03 11.87
C PRO A 298 -33.11 0.22 11.59
N ALA A 299 -32.97 1.28 12.38
CA ALA A 299 -33.62 2.58 12.19
C ALA A 299 -32.99 3.37 11.04
N GLY A 300 -31.81 2.96 10.59
CA GLY A 300 -31.04 3.66 9.57
C GLY A 300 -30.54 5.02 10.05
N ASP A 301 -30.49 5.28 11.35
CA ASP A 301 -29.83 6.46 11.91
C ASP A 301 -28.45 6.06 12.43
N ALA A 302 -27.40 6.76 12.00
CA ALA A 302 -26.02 6.50 12.46
C ALA A 302 -25.64 7.43 13.63
N ALA A 303 -26.65 7.86 14.39
CA ALA A 303 -26.49 8.85 15.45
C ALA A 303 -26.02 8.16 16.73
N GLY A 304 -24.71 8.12 16.93
CA GLY A 304 -24.09 7.45 18.06
C GLY A 304 -23.62 6.02 17.75
N ASP A 305 -23.90 5.52 16.56
CA ASP A 305 -23.34 4.28 16.03
C ASP A 305 -21.83 4.41 15.79
N GLY A 306 -21.10 3.38 16.20
CA GLY A 306 -19.67 3.32 16.03
C GLY A 306 -19.09 2.04 16.62
N VAL A 307 -18.12 1.46 15.94
CA VAL A 307 -17.49 0.20 16.36
C VAL A 307 -15.99 0.39 16.43
N ARG A 308 -15.38 -0.08 17.52
CA ARG A 308 -13.93 -0.30 17.59
C ARG A 308 -13.64 -1.71 17.10
N TRP A 309 -12.82 -1.81 16.06
CA TRP A 309 -12.35 -3.08 15.52
C TRP A 309 -10.95 -3.40 16.05
N ASP A 310 -10.76 -4.63 16.51
CA ASP A 310 -9.45 -5.26 16.61
C ASP A 310 -9.42 -6.37 15.56
N ILE A 311 -8.43 -6.33 14.67
CA ILE A 311 -8.28 -7.28 13.57
C ILE A 311 -6.81 -7.71 13.55
N ASP A 312 -6.58 -9.01 13.65
CA ASP A 312 -5.28 -9.65 13.49
C ASP A 312 -5.38 -10.69 12.38
N ILE A 313 -4.45 -10.66 11.42
CA ILE A 313 -4.38 -11.53 10.27
C ILE A 313 -3.01 -12.20 10.28
N ASP A 314 -2.97 -13.51 10.44
CA ASP A 314 -1.74 -14.30 10.49
C ASP A 314 -1.67 -15.29 9.34
N VAL A 315 -0.53 -15.38 8.67
CA VAL A 315 -0.22 -16.47 7.75
C VAL A 315 -0.11 -17.76 8.57
N LEU A 316 -0.85 -18.79 8.14
CA LEU A 316 -0.68 -20.13 8.65
C LEU A 316 0.41 -20.83 7.86
N ASP A 317 1.44 -21.29 8.56
CA ASP A 317 2.42 -22.19 7.95
C ASP A 317 1.70 -23.47 7.51
N PHE A 318 2.13 -24.04 6.38
CA PHE A 318 1.55 -25.26 5.81
C PHE A 318 1.65 -26.51 6.70
N ASP A 319 2.30 -26.39 7.87
CA ASP A 319 2.59 -27.49 8.82
C ASP A 319 1.71 -27.47 10.09
N GLU A 320 0.68 -26.62 10.20
CA GLU A 320 -0.37 -26.72 11.27
C GLU A 320 -1.66 -27.44 10.83
#